data_AF-A0AAW8BFQ1-F1
#
_entry.id   AF-A0AAW8BFQ1-F1
#
_cell.length_a   1.000
_cell.length_b   1.000
_cell.length_c   1.000
_cell.angle_alpha   90.00
_cell.angle_beta   90.00
_cell.angle_gamma   90.00
#
_symmetry.space_group_name_H-M   'P 1'
#
loop_
_entity.id
_entity.type
_entity.pdbx_description
1 polymer ?
#
loop_
_entity_poly.entity_id
_entity_poly.type
_entity_poly.pdbx_seq_one_letter_code
_entity_poly.pdbx_strand_id
1 'polypeptide(L)'
;MATIETLDVTKLEPRMKHPTIFKYFDALQPGEEFVIENDHDPKPLYYELIGERGNIFTWEYLEKGPEWFIVRICKNPLKAQKEVERLNVTAIEPKFKHPTIFQYFDALKAGESFIIENDHDPKPLYYELLAERGDIFTWEYLLKGPELYEVQIAKNAVSETSGTISEKDIQKAEMLKAKGVQFACSTEKYNLADDPNAGKVVKAPVYDYDKWDLDFLIDYIVNTHHRYIKDNAENLNDLAIKVAEHHGDGHQELNRLSTLMYHFLQDLIDNTVREEEVLFPVIKQIVAKKRDAETEITYKVGSLQDPINVLRKDHEIAIADLSFFRTLTNDYTLPADACSSYQYLFQKIKEFEADLQTHIHLENNFLFPKAILLDAELAKAN
;
A
#
# COMPACT_ATOMS: atom_id res chain seq x y z
N MET A 1 -45.20 19.32 -6.84
CA MET A 1 -44.26 18.32 -6.27
C MET A 1 -44.24 17.19 -7.26
N ALA A 2 -43.10 16.94 -7.91
CA ALA A 2 -42.97 15.78 -8.80
C ALA A 2 -43.08 14.53 -7.93
N THR A 3 -43.96 13.61 -8.29
CA THR A 3 -44.07 12.30 -7.66
C THR A 3 -42.83 11.50 -8.03
N ILE A 4 -41.97 11.22 -7.05
CA ILE A 4 -40.79 10.35 -7.25
C ILE A 4 -41.31 8.95 -7.59
N GLU A 5 -40.89 8.43 -8.73
CA GLU A 5 -41.33 7.10 -9.19
C GLU A 5 -40.80 6.02 -8.24
N THR A 6 -41.68 5.11 -7.81
CA THR A 6 -41.36 4.06 -6.84
C THR A 6 -41.58 2.69 -7.47
N LEU A 7 -40.54 1.87 -7.48
CA LEU A 7 -40.52 0.53 -8.06
C LEU A 7 -40.50 -0.52 -6.96
N ASP A 8 -41.61 -1.24 -6.83
CA ASP A 8 -41.69 -2.41 -5.95
C ASP A 8 -40.99 -3.60 -6.62
N VAL A 9 -39.78 -3.89 -6.15
CA VAL A 9 -38.88 -4.91 -6.68
C VAL A 9 -39.37 -6.32 -6.32
N THR A 10 -40.19 -6.47 -5.28
CA THR A 10 -40.75 -7.76 -4.86
C THR A 10 -41.72 -8.34 -5.89
N LYS A 11 -42.34 -7.47 -6.70
CA LYS A 11 -43.26 -7.84 -7.78
C LYS A 11 -42.56 -8.24 -9.08
N LEU A 12 -41.25 -8.06 -9.18
CA LEU A 12 -40.48 -8.42 -10.37
C LEU A 12 -39.98 -9.87 -10.29
N GLU A 13 -40.03 -10.56 -11.42
CA GLU A 13 -39.40 -11.89 -11.58
C GLU A 13 -37.91 -11.82 -11.18
N PRO A 14 -37.37 -12.78 -10.40
CA PRO A 14 -36.01 -12.69 -9.84
C PRO A 14 -34.93 -12.36 -10.87
N ARG A 15 -34.97 -13.01 -12.04
CA ARG A 15 -34.02 -12.79 -13.15
C ARG A 15 -34.16 -11.43 -13.84
N MET A 16 -35.27 -10.72 -13.62
CA MET A 16 -35.58 -9.43 -14.24
C MET A 16 -35.40 -8.25 -13.29
N LYS A 17 -35.13 -8.48 -11.99
CA LYS A 17 -34.96 -7.43 -10.98
C LYS A 17 -33.87 -6.42 -11.38
N HIS A 18 -32.61 -6.87 -11.50
CA HIS A 18 -31.49 -5.97 -11.81
C HIS A 18 -31.59 -5.37 -13.23
N PRO A 19 -31.90 -6.12 -14.30
CA PRO A 19 -32.03 -5.54 -15.64
C PRO A 19 -33.12 -4.45 -15.73
N THR A 20 -34.22 -4.61 -14.99
CA THR A 20 -35.27 -3.59 -14.93
C THR A 20 -34.76 -2.33 -14.24
N ILE A 21 -34.13 -2.47 -13.06
CA ILE A 21 -33.62 -1.33 -12.29
C ILE A 21 -32.55 -0.56 -13.07
N PHE A 22 -31.68 -1.27 -13.80
CA PHE A 22 -30.65 -0.63 -14.63
C PHE A 22 -31.27 0.14 -15.79
N LYS A 23 -32.31 -0.42 -16.41
CA LYS A 23 -33.06 0.29 -17.45
C LYS A 23 -33.71 1.58 -16.91
N TYR A 24 -34.26 1.56 -15.70
CA TYR A 24 -34.80 2.76 -15.04
C TYR A 24 -33.69 3.79 -14.80
N PHE A 25 -32.56 3.34 -14.25
CA PHE A 25 -31.42 4.20 -14.00
C PHE A 25 -30.84 4.84 -15.28
N ASP A 26 -30.69 4.04 -16.34
CA ASP A 26 -30.15 4.48 -17.63
C ASP A 26 -31.06 5.54 -18.29
N ALA A 27 -32.37 5.46 -18.06
CA ALA A 27 -33.35 6.41 -18.57
C ALA A 27 -33.37 7.77 -17.83
N LEU A 28 -32.83 7.85 -16.61
CA LEU A 28 -32.78 9.09 -15.83
C LEU A 28 -31.93 10.16 -16.52
N GLN A 29 -32.41 11.39 -16.49
CA GLN A 29 -31.58 12.58 -16.73
C GLN A 29 -30.73 12.91 -15.49
N PRO A 30 -29.62 13.63 -15.66
CA PRO A 30 -28.80 14.11 -14.54
C PRO A 30 -29.63 14.96 -13.56
N GLY A 31 -29.60 14.59 -12.28
CA GLY A 31 -30.40 15.18 -11.21
C GLY A 31 -31.77 14.52 -11.00
N GLU A 32 -32.17 13.56 -11.84
CA GLU A 32 -33.41 12.79 -11.65
C GLU A 32 -33.19 11.56 -10.75
N GLU A 33 -34.28 11.08 -10.15
CA GLU A 33 -34.25 10.03 -9.13
C GLU A 33 -35.49 9.13 -9.18
N PHE A 34 -35.34 7.90 -8.67
CA PHE A 34 -36.43 6.98 -8.38
C PHE A 34 -36.15 6.21 -7.09
N VAL A 35 -37.17 5.55 -6.55
CA VAL A 35 -37.10 4.75 -5.33
C VAL A 35 -37.35 3.28 -5.66
N ILE A 36 -36.63 2.38 -5.01
CA ILE A 36 -36.92 0.95 -5.02
C ILE A 36 -37.38 0.49 -3.62
N GLU A 37 -38.35 -0.42 -3.60
CA GLU A 37 -38.81 -1.10 -2.39
C GLU A 37 -38.52 -2.60 -2.53
N ASN A 38 -37.86 -3.19 -1.53
CA ASN A 38 -37.47 -4.60 -1.55
C ASN A 38 -37.62 -5.25 -0.18
N ASP A 39 -37.85 -6.56 -0.16
CA ASP A 39 -38.04 -7.39 1.06
C ASP A 39 -36.73 -7.88 1.69
N HIS A 40 -35.59 -7.49 1.12
CA HIS A 40 -34.25 -7.75 1.62
C HIS A 40 -33.30 -6.62 1.21
N ASP A 41 -32.13 -6.54 1.86
CA ASP A 41 -31.16 -5.48 1.59
C ASP A 41 -30.65 -5.55 0.14
N PRO A 42 -30.90 -4.54 -0.72
CA PRO A 42 -30.47 -4.52 -2.12
C PRO A 42 -28.98 -4.19 -2.28
N LYS A 43 -28.14 -4.41 -1.26
CA LYS A 43 -26.69 -4.19 -1.31
C LYS A 43 -25.98 -4.87 -2.50
N PRO A 44 -26.32 -6.09 -2.95
CA PRO A 44 -25.72 -6.67 -4.16
C PRO A 44 -26.00 -5.84 -5.43
N LEU A 45 -27.23 -5.33 -5.57
CA LEU A 45 -27.64 -4.48 -6.67
C LEU A 45 -26.87 -3.14 -6.68
N TYR A 46 -26.58 -2.57 -5.51
CA TYR A 46 -25.71 -1.39 -5.40
C TYR A 46 -24.32 -1.66 -6.00
N TYR A 47 -23.70 -2.79 -5.63
CA TYR A 47 -22.37 -3.15 -6.12
C TYR A 47 -22.36 -3.47 -7.62
N GLU A 48 -23.44 -4.05 -8.14
CA GLU A 48 -23.57 -4.28 -9.58
C GLU A 48 -23.75 -2.97 -10.36
N LEU A 49 -24.59 -2.06 -9.85
CA LEU A 49 -24.83 -0.76 -10.50
C LEU A 49 -23.57 0.12 -10.53
N ILE A 50 -22.81 0.18 -9.41
CA ILE A 50 -21.53 0.91 -9.38
C ILE A 50 -20.45 0.24 -10.24
N GLY A 51 -20.47 -1.10 -10.34
CA GLY A 51 -19.54 -1.85 -11.18
C GLY A 51 -19.76 -1.60 -12.68
N GLU A 52 -21.01 -1.49 -13.12
CA GLU A 52 -21.30 -1.27 -14.55
C GLU A 52 -21.42 0.21 -14.96
N ARG A 53 -21.76 1.12 -14.05
CA ARG A 53 -22.04 2.54 -14.37
C ARG A 53 -21.07 3.51 -13.71
N GLY A 54 -20.22 3.05 -12.79
CA GLY A 54 -19.31 3.91 -12.04
C GLY A 54 -20.04 4.80 -11.03
N ASN A 55 -19.34 5.81 -10.50
CA ASN A 55 -19.82 6.66 -9.42
C ASN A 55 -20.71 7.84 -9.90
N ILE A 56 -21.64 7.56 -10.82
CA ILE A 56 -22.51 8.59 -11.45
C ILE A 56 -23.89 8.73 -10.77
N PHE A 57 -24.06 8.15 -9.58
CA PHE A 57 -25.32 8.19 -8.84
C PHE A 57 -25.10 8.26 -7.32
N THR A 58 -26.13 8.66 -6.58
CA THR A 58 -26.20 8.52 -5.13
C THR A 58 -27.16 7.40 -4.73
N TRP A 59 -26.83 6.71 -3.65
CA TRP A 59 -27.63 5.63 -3.08
C TRP A 59 -27.98 5.95 -1.62
N GLU A 60 -29.26 6.19 -1.35
CA GLU A 60 -29.73 6.59 -0.02
C GLU A 60 -30.78 5.59 0.49
N TYR A 61 -30.54 4.97 1.65
CA TYR A 61 -31.57 4.20 2.33
C TYR A 61 -32.57 5.15 3.00
N LEU A 62 -33.81 5.12 2.54
CA LEU A 62 -34.93 5.78 3.19
C LEU A 62 -35.48 4.92 4.35
N GLU A 63 -35.43 3.60 4.18
CA GLU A 63 -35.77 2.62 5.23
C GLU A 63 -34.82 1.42 5.13
N LYS A 64 -34.37 0.90 6.27
CA LYS A 64 -33.40 -0.20 6.34
C LYS A 64 -33.79 -1.24 7.40
N GLY A 65 -34.77 -2.06 7.05
CA GLY A 65 -35.13 -3.28 7.76
C GLY A 65 -35.91 -3.08 9.07
N PRO A 66 -36.39 -4.19 9.67
CA PRO A 66 -36.07 -5.58 9.30
C PRO A 66 -36.92 -6.19 8.17
N GLU A 67 -38.09 -5.62 7.86
CA GLU A 67 -39.03 -6.20 6.87
C GLU A 67 -38.95 -5.54 5.48
N TRP A 68 -38.60 -4.26 5.43
CA TRP A 68 -38.55 -3.49 4.18
C TRP A 68 -37.25 -2.70 4.05
N PHE A 69 -36.76 -2.63 2.82
CA PHE A 69 -35.61 -1.82 2.43
C PHE A 69 -36.07 -0.90 1.30
N ILE A 70 -36.11 0.40 1.61
CA ILE A 70 -36.52 1.44 0.68
C ILE A 70 -35.29 2.26 0.34
N VAL A 71 -34.92 2.31 -0.93
CA VAL A 71 -33.70 2.97 -1.39
C VAL A 71 -34.03 3.99 -2.46
N ARG A 72 -33.55 5.22 -2.31
CA ARG A 72 -33.54 6.25 -3.34
C ARG A 72 -32.25 6.18 -4.14
N ILE A 73 -32.40 6.17 -5.46
CA ILE A 73 -31.30 6.19 -6.44
C ILE A 73 -31.44 7.48 -7.26
N CYS A 74 -30.45 8.37 -7.19
CA CYS A 74 -30.43 9.61 -7.94
C CYS A 74 -29.23 9.64 -8.88
N LYS A 75 -29.43 10.01 -10.15
CA LYS A 75 -28.33 10.22 -11.10
C LYS A 75 -27.72 11.59 -10.83
N ASN A 76 -26.40 11.64 -10.66
CA ASN A 76 -25.73 12.87 -10.25
C ASN A 76 -25.95 13.99 -11.30
N PRO A 77 -26.23 15.24 -10.90
CA PRO A 77 -26.37 16.36 -11.84
C PRO A 77 -25.05 16.63 -12.56
N LEU A 78 -25.13 17.02 -13.83
CA LEU A 78 -23.97 17.46 -14.61
C LEU A 78 -23.39 18.72 -13.97
N LYS A 79 -22.27 18.57 -13.23
CA LYS A 79 -21.47 19.73 -12.84
C LYS A 79 -20.78 20.29 -14.07
N ALA A 80 -20.80 21.63 -14.22
CA ALA A 80 -20.05 22.33 -15.26
C ALA A 80 -18.59 21.85 -15.25
N GLN A 81 -18.21 21.10 -16.27
CA GLN A 81 -16.87 20.52 -16.41
C GLN A 81 -15.87 21.64 -16.64
N LYS A 82 -15.07 21.94 -15.62
CA LYS A 82 -13.68 22.36 -15.85
C LYS A 82 -13.03 21.18 -16.59
N GLU A 83 -12.42 21.39 -17.75
CA GLU A 83 -11.62 20.34 -18.41
C GLU A 83 -10.60 19.82 -17.40
N VAL A 84 -10.70 18.53 -17.06
CA VAL A 84 -9.75 17.85 -16.16
C VAL A 84 -8.49 17.59 -16.98
N GLU A 85 -7.36 18.13 -16.52
CA GLU A 85 -6.07 18.02 -17.21
C GLU A 85 -5.64 16.55 -17.33
N ARG A 86 -5.10 16.16 -18.49
CA ARG A 86 -4.64 14.79 -18.80
C ARG A 86 -3.13 14.76 -18.98
N LEU A 87 -2.47 13.85 -18.27
CA LEU A 87 -1.03 13.64 -18.30
C LEU A 87 -0.72 12.27 -18.91
N ASN A 88 -0.11 12.27 -20.10
CA ASN A 88 0.39 11.04 -20.71
C ASN A 88 1.72 10.64 -20.06
N VAL A 89 1.68 9.64 -19.18
CA VAL A 89 2.83 9.17 -18.40
C VAL A 89 3.81 8.38 -19.27
N THR A 90 3.32 7.73 -20.34
CA THR A 90 4.18 6.95 -21.26
C THR A 90 5.19 7.83 -22.02
N ALA A 91 4.86 9.12 -22.20
CA ALA A 91 5.72 10.10 -22.85
C ALA A 91 6.82 10.69 -21.94
N ILE A 92 6.80 10.37 -20.64
CA ILE A 92 7.75 10.88 -19.64
C ILE A 92 8.90 9.87 -19.45
N GLU A 93 10.15 10.35 -19.40
CA GLU A 93 11.29 9.47 -19.11
C GLU A 93 11.09 8.74 -17.77
N PRO A 94 11.42 7.44 -17.65
CA PRO A 94 11.10 6.62 -16.47
C PRO A 94 11.48 7.25 -15.12
N LYS A 95 12.68 7.84 -15.02
CA LYS A 95 13.17 8.50 -13.80
C LYS A 95 12.38 9.74 -13.39
N PHE A 96 11.56 10.31 -14.27
CA PHE A 96 10.78 11.53 -14.02
C PHE A 96 9.28 11.27 -13.89
N LYS A 97 8.79 10.04 -14.12
CA LYS A 97 7.36 9.72 -14.06
C LYS A 97 6.75 10.09 -12.70
N HIS A 98 7.21 9.46 -11.62
CA HIS A 98 6.64 9.69 -10.28
C HIS A 98 6.87 11.13 -9.78
N PRO A 99 8.08 11.72 -9.91
CA PRO A 99 8.29 13.12 -9.56
C PRO A 99 7.34 14.09 -10.27
N THR A 100 7.06 13.87 -11.56
CA THR A 100 6.13 14.71 -12.33
C THR A 100 4.71 14.55 -11.82
N ILE A 101 4.26 13.31 -11.61
CA ILE A 101 2.90 13.05 -11.13
C ILE A 101 2.67 13.64 -9.73
N PHE A 102 3.69 13.59 -8.86
CA PHE A 102 3.61 14.19 -7.53
C PHE A 102 3.58 15.72 -7.59
N GLN A 103 4.33 16.34 -8.49
CA GLN A 103 4.25 17.78 -8.73
C GLN A 103 2.85 18.20 -9.20
N TYR A 104 2.25 17.44 -10.11
CA TYR A 104 0.87 17.65 -10.54
C TYR A 104 -0.11 17.56 -9.37
N PHE A 105 0.02 16.52 -8.54
CA PHE A 105 -0.82 16.34 -7.36
C PHE A 105 -0.63 17.45 -6.31
N ASP A 106 0.60 17.82 -6.01
CA ASP A 106 0.94 18.85 -5.01
C ASP A 106 0.40 20.24 -5.44
N ALA A 107 0.33 20.49 -6.75
CA ALA A 107 -0.23 21.71 -7.32
C ALA A 107 -1.77 21.78 -7.28
N LEU A 108 -2.48 20.66 -7.06
CA LEU A 108 -3.95 20.65 -6.98
C LEU A 108 -4.45 21.42 -5.75
N LYS A 109 -5.52 22.20 -5.94
CA LYS A 109 -6.36 22.68 -4.84
C LYS A 109 -7.31 21.57 -4.37
N ALA A 110 -7.83 21.70 -3.15
CA ALA A 110 -8.81 20.77 -2.61
C ALA A 110 -10.04 20.67 -3.53
N GLY A 111 -10.41 19.45 -3.91
CA GLY A 111 -11.48 19.16 -4.87
C GLY A 111 -11.09 19.25 -6.35
N GLU A 112 -9.84 19.60 -6.69
CA GLU A 112 -9.33 19.52 -8.08
C GLU A 112 -8.76 18.13 -8.36
N SER A 113 -8.67 17.79 -9.65
CA SER A 113 -8.17 16.51 -10.14
C SER A 113 -7.45 16.64 -11.47
N PHE A 114 -6.67 15.60 -11.81
CA PHE A 114 -6.11 15.37 -13.13
C PHE A 114 -6.17 13.87 -13.44
N ILE A 115 -5.95 13.50 -14.70
CA ILE A 115 -5.97 12.11 -15.16
C ILE A 115 -4.57 11.73 -15.63
N ILE A 116 -4.08 10.55 -15.25
CA ILE A 116 -2.89 9.94 -15.83
C ILE A 116 -3.27 8.87 -16.85
N GLU A 117 -2.51 8.80 -17.95
CA GLU A 117 -2.62 7.76 -18.98
C GLU A 117 -1.31 6.95 -19.00
N ASN A 118 -1.40 5.63 -18.79
CA ASN A 118 -0.24 4.75 -18.68
C ASN A 118 -0.45 3.43 -19.43
N ASP A 119 0.65 2.78 -19.83
CA ASP A 119 0.67 1.51 -20.58
C ASP A 119 0.59 0.25 -19.70
N HIS A 120 0.59 0.42 -18.38
CA HIS A 120 0.42 -0.64 -17.37
C HIS A 120 -0.34 -0.11 -16.15
N ASP A 121 -0.83 -1.00 -15.29
CA ASP A 121 -1.57 -0.64 -14.09
C ASP A 121 -0.69 0.21 -13.14
N PRO A 122 -1.01 1.51 -12.91
CA PRO A 122 -0.21 2.39 -12.06
C PRO A 122 -0.48 2.14 -10.56
N LYS A 123 -0.96 0.97 -10.17
CA LYS A 123 -1.19 0.59 -8.76
C LYS A 123 0.02 0.81 -7.85
N PRO A 124 1.29 0.59 -8.25
CA PRO A 124 2.45 0.94 -7.42
C PRO A 124 2.50 2.44 -7.08
N LEU A 125 2.18 3.30 -8.05
CA LEU A 125 2.15 4.75 -7.87
C LEU A 125 1.05 5.20 -6.89
N TYR A 126 -0.09 4.49 -6.82
CA TYR A 126 -1.11 4.73 -5.79
C TYR A 126 -0.52 4.57 -4.39
N TYR A 127 0.18 3.47 -4.14
CA TYR A 127 0.77 3.19 -2.84
C TYR A 127 1.89 4.18 -2.49
N GLU A 128 2.70 4.58 -3.47
CA GLU A 128 3.74 5.59 -3.27
C GLU A 128 3.13 6.94 -2.92
N LEU A 129 2.07 7.38 -3.63
CA LEU A 129 1.37 8.62 -3.32
C LEU A 129 0.70 8.58 -1.94
N LEU A 130 0.12 7.44 -1.55
CA LEU A 130 -0.45 7.22 -0.22
C LEU A 130 0.61 7.28 0.89
N ALA A 131 1.78 6.68 0.68
CA ALA A 131 2.87 6.72 1.64
C ALA A 131 3.43 8.14 1.82
N GLU A 132 3.56 8.87 0.72
CA GLU A 132 4.20 10.19 0.64
C GLU A 132 3.28 11.36 1.03
N ARG A 133 1.96 11.22 0.83
CA ARG A 133 0.98 12.31 1.03
C ARG A 133 -0.15 11.95 2.00
N GLY A 134 -0.26 10.69 2.41
CA GLY A 134 -1.34 10.20 3.26
C GLY A 134 -2.67 10.12 2.51
N ASP A 135 -3.73 9.83 3.27
CA ASP A 135 -5.09 9.62 2.74
C ASP A 135 -5.82 10.96 2.44
N ILE A 136 -5.20 11.80 1.61
CA ILE A 136 -5.70 13.13 1.24
C ILE A 136 -6.15 13.21 -0.23
N PHE A 137 -6.33 12.07 -0.89
CA PHE A 137 -6.72 11.99 -2.29
C PHE A 137 -7.67 10.83 -2.57
N THR A 138 -8.36 10.91 -3.71
CA THR A 138 -9.09 9.79 -4.30
C THR A 138 -8.38 9.27 -5.53
N TRP A 139 -8.49 7.97 -5.76
CA TRP A 139 -7.92 7.27 -6.90
C TRP A 139 -9.01 6.50 -7.64
N GLU A 140 -9.36 6.96 -8.84
CA GLU A 140 -10.46 6.38 -9.62
C GLU A 140 -9.92 5.89 -10.96
N TYR A 141 -10.08 4.59 -11.24
CA TYR A 141 -9.80 4.05 -12.57
C TYR A 141 -10.94 4.45 -13.51
N LEU A 142 -10.64 5.28 -14.51
CA LEU A 142 -11.57 5.61 -15.60
C LEU A 142 -11.53 4.55 -16.70
N LEU A 143 -10.35 3.97 -16.93
CA LEU A 143 -10.15 2.87 -17.86
C LEU A 143 -9.13 1.89 -17.27
N LYS A 144 -9.47 0.60 -17.29
CA LYS A 144 -8.61 -0.51 -16.87
C LYS A 144 -8.53 -1.55 -17.98
N GLY A 145 -7.77 -1.23 -19.03
CA GLY A 145 -7.57 -2.10 -20.19
C GLY A 145 -6.21 -2.81 -20.12
N PRO A 146 -5.98 -3.87 -20.91
CA PRO A 146 -4.67 -4.53 -20.93
C PRO A 146 -3.55 -3.65 -21.50
N GLU A 147 -3.88 -2.66 -22.34
CA GLU A 147 -2.92 -1.80 -23.05
C GLU A 147 -2.94 -0.33 -22.63
N LEU A 148 -4.01 0.10 -21.94
CA LEU A 148 -4.18 1.50 -21.51
C LEU A 148 -4.92 1.55 -20.17
N TYR A 149 -4.34 2.31 -19.26
CA TYR A 149 -4.89 2.62 -17.95
C TYR A 149 -5.09 4.13 -17.86
N GLU A 150 -6.32 4.55 -17.61
CA GLU A 150 -6.65 5.94 -17.27
C GLU A 150 -7.04 6.00 -15.80
N VAL A 151 -6.34 6.80 -15.01
CA VAL A 151 -6.63 6.97 -13.58
C VAL A 151 -6.81 8.45 -13.27
N GLN A 152 -7.94 8.82 -12.69
CA GLN A 152 -8.17 10.13 -12.13
C GLN A 152 -7.68 10.20 -10.68
N ILE A 153 -6.81 11.18 -10.41
CA ILE A 153 -6.28 11.48 -9.08
C ILE A 153 -6.87 12.81 -8.65
N ALA A 154 -7.64 12.83 -7.54
CA ALA A 154 -8.26 14.05 -7.03
C ALA A 154 -7.81 14.33 -5.60
N LYS A 155 -7.60 15.60 -5.25
CA LYS A 155 -7.29 15.99 -3.86
C LYS A 155 -8.60 16.13 -3.07
N ASN A 156 -8.67 15.53 -1.90
CA ASN A 156 -9.88 15.53 -1.07
C ASN A 156 -10.30 16.97 -0.75
N ALA A 157 -11.60 17.25 -0.80
CA ALA A 157 -12.14 18.51 -0.30
C ALA A 157 -11.89 18.59 1.20
N VAL A 158 -11.40 19.73 1.71
CA VAL A 158 -11.20 19.92 3.14
C VAL A 158 -12.54 19.74 3.84
N SER A 159 -12.67 18.73 4.69
CA SER A 159 -13.85 18.62 5.55
C SER A 159 -13.69 19.65 6.68
N GLU A 160 -14.70 20.49 6.86
CA GLU A 160 -14.80 21.35 8.04
C GLU A 160 -15.07 20.49 9.28
N THR A 161 -14.04 19.84 9.82
CA THR A 161 -13.96 19.51 11.25
C THR A 161 -12.52 19.21 11.67
N SER A 162 -12.02 20.01 12.62
CA SER A 162 -10.76 19.94 13.37
C SER A 162 -9.47 20.48 12.73
N GLY A 163 -9.09 21.69 13.17
CA GLY A 163 -7.69 22.03 13.45
C GLY A 163 -7.06 23.06 12.52
N THR A 164 -7.29 24.34 12.80
CA THR A 164 -6.63 25.49 12.17
C THR A 164 -5.10 25.43 12.33
N ILE A 165 -4.37 25.32 11.23
CA ILE A 165 -2.92 25.56 11.17
C ILE A 165 -2.72 27.08 11.30
N SER A 166 -1.99 27.53 12.33
CA SER A 166 -1.77 28.96 12.56
C SER A 166 -0.51 29.43 11.83
N GLU A 167 -0.42 30.71 11.44
CA GLU A 167 0.74 31.32 10.79
C GLU A 167 2.07 31.19 11.58
N LYS A 168 2.03 30.77 12.85
CA LYS A 168 3.22 30.40 13.64
C LYS A 168 3.84 29.05 13.21
N ASP A 169 3.06 28.17 12.59
CA ASP A 169 3.51 26.86 12.13
C ASP A 169 4.29 26.95 10.80
N ILE A 170 3.95 27.95 9.97
CA ILE A 170 4.67 28.27 8.73
C ILE A 170 6.09 28.80 9.04
N GLN A 171 6.24 29.66 10.06
CA GLN A 171 7.56 30.16 10.49
C GLN A 171 8.45 29.07 11.12
N LYS A 172 7.86 28.04 11.74
CA LYS A 172 8.60 26.87 12.25
C LYS A 172 9.11 25.97 11.12
N ALA A 173 8.34 25.81 10.05
CA ALA A 173 8.71 25.02 8.88
C ALA A 173 9.92 25.63 8.14
N GLU A 174 10.01 26.96 8.05
CA GLU A 174 11.17 27.63 7.45
C GLU A 174 12.45 27.53 8.32
N MET A 175 12.32 27.51 9.65
CA MET A 175 13.46 27.24 10.55
C MET A 175 13.96 25.78 10.51
N LEU A 176 13.13 24.82 10.11
CA LEU A 176 13.46 23.39 10.05
C LEU A 176 14.25 23.00 8.79
N LYS A 177 14.27 23.85 7.76
CA LYS A 177 15.08 23.64 6.53
C LYS A 177 16.60 23.67 6.76
N ALA A 178 17.06 24.03 7.97
CA ALA A 178 18.47 24.28 8.25
C ALA A 178 19.25 23.14 8.92
N LYS A 179 18.65 21.98 9.27
CA LYS A 179 19.39 20.92 10.00
C LYS A 179 18.97 19.50 9.60
N GLY A 180 19.81 18.84 8.79
CA GLY A 180 19.66 17.47 8.29
C GLY A 180 19.93 16.37 9.33
N VAL A 181 19.33 15.18 9.12
CA VAL A 181 19.21 14.11 10.14
C VAL A 181 19.03 12.70 9.56
N GLN A 182 19.68 11.71 10.19
CA GLN A 182 19.64 10.25 9.97
C GLN A 182 19.08 9.49 11.21
N PHE A 183 18.60 8.24 11.03
CA PHE A 183 18.10 7.35 12.09
C PHE A 183 19.02 6.14 12.34
N ALA A 184 19.09 5.68 13.59
CA ALA A 184 19.75 4.45 14.02
C ALA A 184 18.77 3.59 14.86
N CYS A 185 18.81 2.28 14.69
CA CYS A 185 18.14 1.31 15.54
C CYS A 185 19.17 0.33 16.11
N SER A 186 19.27 0.23 17.44
CA SER A 186 19.76 -0.97 18.11
C SER A 186 19.17 -1.04 19.52
N THR A 187 18.62 -2.20 19.84
CA THR A 187 18.33 -2.61 21.21
C THR A 187 19.59 -3.25 21.77
N GLU A 188 20.36 -2.51 22.56
CA GLU A 188 20.96 -2.92 23.83
C GLU A 188 21.87 -1.80 24.39
N LYS A 189 22.01 -1.77 25.72
CA LYS A 189 22.49 -0.64 26.53
C LYS A 189 23.83 -0.05 26.07
N TYR A 190 23.79 1.11 25.41
CA TYR A 190 24.90 2.06 25.33
C TYR A 190 24.48 3.39 25.96
N ASN A 191 25.27 3.88 26.91
CA ASN A 191 25.09 5.20 27.52
C ASN A 191 25.44 6.28 26.49
N LEU A 192 24.42 6.90 25.91
CA LEU A 192 24.51 8.12 25.11
C LEU A 192 24.61 9.34 26.04
N ALA A 193 25.82 9.61 26.52
CA ALA A 193 26.23 10.95 26.87
C ALA A 193 27.43 11.27 25.97
N ASP A 194 27.35 12.39 25.26
CA ASP A 194 28.43 13.00 24.46
C ASP A 194 28.49 12.67 22.94
N ASP A 195 27.40 12.89 22.20
CA ASP A 195 27.49 13.20 20.75
C ASP A 195 26.78 14.53 20.43
N PRO A 196 27.50 15.59 19.98
CA PRO A 196 26.93 16.90 19.66
C PRO A 196 26.26 17.02 18.28
N ASN A 197 26.16 15.96 17.47
CA ASN A 197 25.71 16.08 16.06
C ASN A 197 24.49 15.21 15.66
N ALA A 198 23.66 14.80 16.62
CA ALA A 198 22.41 14.09 16.33
C ALA A 198 21.31 15.06 15.83
N GLY A 199 21.01 15.00 14.53
CA GLY A 199 19.85 15.65 13.95
C GLY A 199 18.49 15.11 14.46
N LYS A 200 17.39 15.82 14.18
CA LYS A 200 15.97 15.43 14.43
C LYS A 200 15.29 14.45 13.44
N VAL A 201 15.07 13.27 13.96
CA VAL A 201 14.46 12.05 13.43
C VAL A 201 12.95 12.25 13.04
N VAL A 202 12.69 12.41 11.73
CA VAL A 202 11.53 11.99 10.89
C VAL A 202 10.63 10.82 11.31
N LYS A 203 9.89 10.83 12.44
CA LYS A 203 9.12 9.63 12.85
C LYS A 203 8.05 9.25 11.80
N ALA A 204 8.15 8.03 11.27
CA ALA A 204 7.09 7.36 10.53
C ALA A 204 5.79 7.30 11.37
N PRO A 205 4.60 7.29 10.75
CA PRO A 205 3.34 7.11 11.47
C PRO A 205 3.39 5.82 12.29
N VAL A 206 3.12 5.93 13.59
CA VAL A 206 3.07 4.79 14.50
C VAL A 206 1.70 4.13 14.33
N TYR A 207 1.65 3.11 13.49
CA TYR A 207 0.45 2.28 13.36
C TYR A 207 0.36 1.28 14.50
N ASP A 208 -0.87 1.01 14.93
CA ASP A 208 -1.17 -0.03 15.91
C ASP A 208 -1.39 -1.37 15.18
N TYR A 209 -0.29 -1.99 14.75
CA TYR A 209 -0.30 -3.25 13.98
C TYR A 209 -0.94 -4.42 14.76
N ASP A 210 -1.05 -4.31 16.09
CA ASP A 210 -1.75 -5.29 16.91
C ASP A 210 -3.25 -5.36 16.58
N LYS A 211 -3.84 -4.29 16.05
CA LYS A 211 -5.25 -4.25 15.66
C LYS A 211 -5.54 -4.76 14.25
N TRP A 212 -4.50 -5.02 13.46
CA TRP A 212 -4.68 -5.45 12.08
C TRP A 212 -5.03 -6.93 12.00
N ASP A 213 -6.02 -7.24 11.15
CA ASP A 213 -6.35 -8.61 10.78
C ASP A 213 -5.18 -9.24 10.02
N LEU A 214 -5.00 -10.56 10.19
CA LEU A 214 -3.83 -11.26 9.65
C LEU A 214 -3.81 -11.27 8.12
N ASP A 215 -4.96 -11.43 7.47
CA ASP A 215 -5.09 -11.39 6.01
C ASP A 215 -4.73 -10.01 5.46
N PHE A 216 -5.17 -8.94 6.15
CA PHE A 216 -4.78 -7.57 5.80
C PHE A 216 -3.28 -7.30 6.02
N LEU A 217 -2.71 -7.74 7.15
CA LEU A 217 -1.29 -7.56 7.44
C LEU A 217 -0.40 -8.29 6.42
N ILE A 218 -0.80 -9.50 6.00
CA ILE A 218 -0.14 -10.23 4.91
C ILE A 218 -0.18 -9.42 3.62
N ASP A 219 -1.36 -8.93 3.22
CA ASP A 219 -1.49 -8.16 1.99
C ASP A 219 -0.63 -6.88 2.05
N TYR A 220 -0.55 -6.23 3.20
CA TYR A 220 0.32 -5.08 3.39
C TYR A 220 1.81 -5.44 3.23
N ILE A 221 2.28 -6.50 3.89
CA ILE A 221 3.68 -6.95 3.79
C ILE A 221 4.05 -7.27 2.33
N VAL A 222 3.19 -8.00 1.63
CA VAL A 222 3.43 -8.38 0.23
C VAL A 222 3.47 -7.14 -0.69
N ASN A 223 2.47 -6.25 -0.57
CA ASN A 223 2.34 -5.11 -1.49
C ASN A 223 3.31 -3.96 -1.18
N THR A 224 3.89 -3.94 0.02
CA THR A 224 4.81 -2.86 0.44
C THR A 224 6.24 -3.38 0.44
N HIS A 225 6.56 -4.35 1.31
CA HIS A 225 7.92 -4.78 1.58
C HIS A 225 8.43 -5.82 0.58
N HIS A 226 7.66 -6.89 0.31
CA HIS A 226 8.12 -7.90 -0.66
C HIS A 226 8.21 -7.31 -2.07
N ARG A 227 7.26 -6.45 -2.43
CA ARG A 227 7.32 -5.70 -3.69
C ARG A 227 8.58 -4.83 -3.75
N TYR A 228 8.89 -4.08 -2.69
CA TYR A 228 10.09 -3.27 -2.63
C TYR A 228 11.37 -4.12 -2.77
N ILE A 229 11.46 -5.26 -2.07
CA ILE A 229 12.57 -6.21 -2.17
C ILE A 229 12.74 -6.66 -3.63
N LYS A 230 11.66 -7.16 -4.26
CA LYS A 230 11.69 -7.70 -5.63
C LYS A 230 12.04 -6.63 -6.67
N ASP A 231 11.51 -5.42 -6.53
CA ASP A 231 11.76 -4.33 -7.48
C ASP A 231 13.18 -3.73 -7.35
N ASN A 232 13.81 -3.83 -6.17
CA ASN A 232 15.11 -3.20 -5.91
C ASN A 232 16.29 -4.17 -5.90
N ALA A 233 16.09 -5.47 -5.68
CA ALA A 233 17.18 -6.43 -5.51
C ALA A 233 18.13 -6.48 -6.72
N GLU A 234 17.60 -6.65 -7.94
CA GLU A 234 18.43 -6.71 -9.16
C GLU A 234 19.25 -5.42 -9.34
N ASN A 235 18.58 -4.26 -9.22
CA ASN A 235 19.22 -2.96 -9.36
C ASN A 235 20.31 -2.72 -8.31
N LEU A 236 20.07 -3.12 -7.06
CA LEU A 236 21.03 -2.99 -5.97
C LEU A 236 22.25 -3.88 -6.20
N ASN A 237 22.03 -5.12 -6.64
CA ASN A 237 23.11 -6.05 -6.97
C ASN A 237 23.97 -5.53 -8.13
N ASP A 238 23.34 -5.10 -9.22
CA ASP A 238 24.03 -4.53 -10.39
C ASP A 238 24.86 -3.30 -10.03
N LEU A 239 24.34 -2.45 -9.15
CA LEU A 239 25.05 -1.28 -8.68
C LEU A 239 26.26 -1.68 -7.82
N ALA A 240 26.12 -2.67 -6.95
CA ALA A 240 27.22 -3.19 -6.15
C ALA A 240 28.35 -3.77 -7.02
N ILE A 241 28.01 -4.52 -8.07
CA ILE A 241 28.96 -5.06 -9.05
C ILE A 241 29.70 -3.91 -9.76
N LYS A 242 28.99 -2.94 -10.34
CA LYS A 242 29.59 -1.82 -11.08
C LYS A 242 30.54 -0.98 -10.21
N VAL A 243 30.17 -0.75 -8.96
CA VAL A 243 31.00 0.00 -8.01
C VAL A 243 32.25 -0.81 -7.65
N ALA A 244 32.13 -2.11 -7.42
CA ALA A 244 33.26 -2.99 -7.19
C ALA A 244 34.20 -3.10 -8.40
N GLU A 245 33.67 -3.22 -9.63
CA GLU A 245 34.48 -3.26 -10.85
C GLU A 245 35.30 -1.98 -11.05
N HIS A 246 34.77 -0.82 -10.66
CA HIS A 246 35.46 0.45 -10.83
C HIS A 246 36.44 0.77 -9.70
N HIS A 247 36.07 0.51 -8.45
CA HIS A 247 36.81 0.95 -7.26
C HIS A 247 37.53 -0.20 -6.52
N GLY A 248 37.24 -1.46 -6.85
CA GLY A 248 37.65 -2.64 -6.07
C GLY A 248 39.16 -2.86 -5.95
N ASP A 249 39.96 -2.33 -6.88
CA ASP A 249 41.43 -2.38 -6.78
C ASP A 249 41.95 -1.52 -5.62
N GLY A 250 41.32 -0.38 -5.37
CA GLY A 250 41.66 0.55 -4.28
C GLY A 250 40.85 0.33 -3.01
N HIS A 251 39.68 -0.32 -3.13
CA HIS A 251 38.68 -0.51 -2.07
C HIS A 251 38.21 -1.98 -2.08
N GLN A 252 39.07 -2.87 -1.60
CA GLN A 252 38.87 -4.33 -1.67
C GLN A 252 37.61 -4.81 -0.92
N GLU A 253 37.14 -4.05 0.06
CA GLU A 253 35.89 -4.29 0.76
C GLU A 253 34.69 -4.30 -0.18
N LEU A 254 34.74 -3.56 -1.30
CA LEU A 254 33.66 -3.50 -2.29
C LEU A 254 33.52 -4.79 -3.10
N ASN A 255 34.64 -5.45 -3.41
CA ASN A 255 34.61 -6.76 -4.06
C ASN A 255 33.90 -7.78 -3.16
N ARG A 256 34.23 -7.76 -1.87
CA ARG A 256 33.62 -8.64 -0.88
C ARG A 256 32.14 -8.29 -0.66
N LEU A 257 31.81 -7.00 -0.59
CA LEU A 257 30.44 -6.53 -0.45
C LEU A 257 29.58 -6.99 -1.64
N SER A 258 30.07 -6.85 -2.87
CA SER A 258 29.35 -7.26 -4.08
C SER A 258 29.07 -8.77 -4.10
N THR A 259 30.04 -9.62 -3.77
CA THR A 259 29.81 -11.08 -3.70
C THR A 259 28.76 -11.45 -2.65
N LEU A 260 28.83 -10.85 -1.46
CA LEU A 260 27.89 -11.17 -0.39
C LEU A 260 26.49 -10.60 -0.65
N MET A 261 26.41 -9.41 -1.25
CA MET A 261 25.14 -8.78 -1.63
C MET A 261 24.34 -9.68 -2.56
N TYR A 262 24.99 -10.32 -3.54
CA TYR A 262 24.32 -11.26 -4.44
C TYR A 262 23.64 -12.40 -3.68
N HIS A 263 24.37 -13.09 -2.80
CA HIS A 263 23.83 -14.21 -2.03
C HIS A 263 22.71 -13.77 -1.09
N PHE A 264 22.94 -12.69 -0.34
CA PHE A 264 21.93 -12.10 0.55
C PHE A 264 20.62 -11.79 -0.17
N LEU A 265 20.69 -11.18 -1.37
CA LEU A 265 19.48 -10.82 -2.12
C LEU A 265 18.77 -12.04 -2.72
N GLN A 266 19.52 -13.08 -3.15
CA GLN A 266 18.91 -14.33 -3.61
C GLN A 266 18.16 -15.04 -2.48
N ASP A 267 18.82 -15.19 -1.33
CA ASP A 267 18.21 -15.83 -0.16
C ASP A 267 16.95 -15.07 0.29
N LEU A 268 16.99 -13.74 0.26
CA LEU A 268 15.84 -12.91 0.61
C LEU A 268 14.69 -13.05 -0.41
N ILE A 269 14.96 -13.08 -1.72
CA ILE A 269 13.92 -13.32 -2.73
C ILE A 269 13.28 -14.69 -2.53
N ASP A 270 14.10 -15.73 -2.33
CA ASP A 270 13.61 -17.10 -2.09
C ASP A 270 12.75 -17.17 -0.82
N ASN A 271 13.08 -16.41 0.24
CA ASN A 271 12.23 -16.28 1.43
C ASN A 271 10.87 -15.70 1.09
N THR A 272 10.83 -14.55 0.38
CA THR A 272 9.55 -13.91 0.02
C THR A 272 8.66 -14.81 -0.84
N VAL A 273 9.24 -15.65 -1.71
CA VAL A 273 8.51 -16.63 -2.51
C VAL A 273 7.94 -17.73 -1.63
N ARG A 274 8.74 -18.30 -0.72
CA ARG A 274 8.25 -19.32 0.24
C ARG A 274 7.13 -18.79 1.12
N GLU A 275 7.21 -17.53 1.53
CA GLU A 275 6.17 -16.87 2.30
C GLU A 275 4.89 -16.71 1.47
N GLU A 276 4.97 -16.12 0.28
CA GLU A 276 3.81 -15.82 -0.57
C GLU A 276 3.13 -17.07 -1.14
N GLU A 277 3.89 -18.11 -1.49
CA GLU A 277 3.34 -19.30 -2.13
C GLU A 277 2.94 -20.39 -1.13
N VAL A 278 3.52 -20.39 0.07
CA VAL A 278 3.29 -21.47 1.05
C VAL A 278 2.73 -20.92 2.36
N LEU A 279 3.48 -20.08 3.09
CA LEU A 279 3.11 -19.73 4.46
C LEU A 279 1.86 -18.84 4.51
N PHE A 280 1.84 -17.75 3.75
CA PHE A 280 0.76 -16.77 3.77
C PHE A 280 -0.58 -17.35 3.29
N PRO A 281 -0.65 -18.20 2.25
CA PRO A 281 -1.86 -18.94 1.92
C PRO A 281 -2.36 -19.81 3.08
N VAL A 282 -1.46 -20.49 3.80
CA VAL A 282 -1.83 -21.28 4.99
C VAL A 282 -2.38 -20.40 6.11
N ILE A 283 -1.77 -19.25 6.39
CA ILE A 283 -2.28 -18.29 7.39
C ILE A 283 -3.66 -17.76 6.98
N LYS A 284 -3.87 -17.46 5.69
CA LYS A 284 -5.20 -17.06 5.19
C LYS A 284 -6.25 -18.16 5.33
N GLN A 285 -5.88 -19.43 5.14
CA GLN A 285 -6.77 -20.57 5.44
C GLN A 285 -7.12 -20.67 6.93
N ILE A 286 -6.16 -20.44 7.82
CA ILE A 286 -6.38 -20.38 9.28
C ILE A 286 -7.43 -19.31 9.61
N VAL A 287 -7.29 -18.11 9.05
CA VAL A 287 -8.23 -17.00 9.24
C VAL A 287 -9.61 -17.34 8.69
N ALA A 288 -9.68 -17.92 7.50
CA ALA A 288 -10.95 -18.35 6.88
C ALA A 288 -11.66 -19.40 7.75
N LYS A 289 -10.93 -20.42 8.23
CA LYS A 289 -11.46 -21.45 9.14
C LYS A 289 -11.97 -20.89 10.47
N LYS A 290 -11.33 -19.83 10.99
CA LYS A 290 -11.83 -19.13 12.18
C LYS A 290 -13.16 -18.43 11.92
N ARG A 291 -13.32 -17.83 10.73
CA ARG A 291 -14.52 -17.09 10.33
C ARG A 291 -15.68 -18.03 10.00
N ASP A 292 -15.38 -19.18 9.40
CA ASP A 292 -16.33 -20.21 9.01
C ASP A 292 -15.79 -21.62 9.32
N ALA A 293 -16.44 -22.30 10.26
CA ALA A 293 -16.06 -23.63 10.70
C ALA A 293 -16.19 -24.69 9.59
N GLU A 294 -16.98 -24.47 8.54
CA GLU A 294 -17.15 -25.40 7.41
C GLU A 294 -16.06 -25.24 6.35
N THR A 295 -15.23 -24.19 6.41
CA THR A 295 -14.15 -23.97 5.44
C THR A 295 -13.20 -25.17 5.41
N GLU A 296 -12.94 -25.73 4.22
CA GLU A 296 -11.93 -26.78 4.05
C GLU A 296 -10.53 -26.20 4.12
N ILE A 297 -9.62 -26.92 4.77
CA ILE A 297 -8.20 -26.53 4.90
C ILE A 297 -7.31 -27.66 4.38
N THR A 298 -6.17 -27.30 3.80
CA THR A 298 -5.25 -28.25 3.15
C THR A 298 -3.99 -28.54 3.97
N TYR A 299 -3.85 -27.91 5.14
CA TYR A 299 -2.71 -28.07 6.03
C TYR A 299 -3.10 -28.80 7.33
N LYS A 300 -2.10 -29.25 8.08
CA LYS A 300 -2.32 -29.88 9.40
C LYS A 300 -2.44 -28.81 10.48
N VAL A 301 -3.62 -28.72 11.11
CA VAL A 301 -3.84 -27.80 12.23
C VAL A 301 -2.84 -28.06 13.37
N GLY A 302 -2.30 -26.98 13.93
CA GLY A 302 -1.28 -27.00 14.99
C GLY A 302 0.15 -27.22 14.48
N SER A 303 0.39 -27.22 13.17
CA SER A 303 1.73 -27.43 12.59
C SER A 303 2.43 -26.15 12.13
N LEU A 304 1.90 -24.96 12.38
CA LEU A 304 2.45 -23.71 11.84
C LEU A 304 3.75 -23.25 12.52
N GLN A 305 3.99 -23.69 13.76
CA GLN A 305 5.14 -23.26 14.56
C GLN A 305 6.49 -23.57 13.91
N ASP A 306 6.67 -24.79 13.38
CA ASP A 306 7.96 -25.23 12.85
C ASP A 306 8.35 -24.49 11.55
N PRO A 307 7.46 -24.36 10.54
CA PRO A 307 7.74 -23.53 9.35
C PRO A 307 8.09 -22.08 9.69
N ILE A 308 7.38 -21.46 10.65
CA ILE A 308 7.66 -20.09 11.09
C ILE A 308 9.02 -19.98 11.77
N ASN A 309 9.43 -20.99 12.54
CA ASN A 309 10.75 -20.99 13.18
C ASN A 309 11.88 -21.05 12.15
N VAL A 310 11.68 -21.72 11.02
CA VAL A 310 12.64 -21.73 9.91
C VAL A 310 12.79 -20.33 9.33
N LEU A 311 11.70 -19.65 8.99
CA LEU A 311 11.76 -18.28 8.46
C LEU A 311 12.38 -17.29 9.45
N ARG A 312 12.09 -17.43 10.75
CA ARG A 312 12.75 -16.63 11.79
C ARG A 312 14.27 -16.82 11.81
N LYS A 313 14.75 -18.04 11.55
CA LYS A 313 16.19 -18.30 11.42
C LYS A 313 16.76 -17.66 10.16
N ASP A 314 16.02 -17.70 9.06
CA ASP A 314 16.41 -17.01 7.83
C ASP A 314 16.47 -15.48 8.05
N HIS A 315 15.57 -14.91 8.86
CA HIS A 315 15.63 -13.48 9.27
C HIS A 315 16.83 -13.15 10.15
N GLU A 316 17.18 -14.02 11.11
CA GLU A 316 18.38 -13.84 11.94
C GLU A 316 19.64 -13.79 11.07
N ILE A 317 19.72 -14.64 10.04
CA ILE A 317 20.82 -14.66 9.07
C ILE A 317 20.85 -13.35 8.27
N ALA A 318 19.71 -12.93 7.71
CA ALA A 318 19.61 -11.68 6.95
C ALA A 318 20.05 -10.45 7.78
N ILE A 319 19.66 -10.38 9.05
CA ILE A 319 20.09 -9.30 9.97
C ILE A 319 21.60 -9.37 10.25
N ALA A 320 22.15 -10.57 10.39
CA ALA A 320 23.59 -10.75 10.58
C ALA A 320 24.39 -10.31 9.36
N ASP A 321 23.91 -10.59 8.14
CA ASP A 321 24.53 -10.13 6.90
C ASP A 321 24.53 -8.61 6.78
N LEU A 322 23.40 -7.94 7.08
CA LEU A 322 23.33 -6.47 7.13
C LEU A 322 24.32 -5.87 8.13
N SER A 323 24.42 -6.46 9.32
CA SER A 323 25.39 -6.05 10.35
C SER A 323 26.83 -6.24 9.87
N PHE A 324 27.08 -7.31 9.13
CA PHE A 324 28.37 -7.56 8.51
C PHE A 324 28.68 -6.55 7.40
N PHE A 325 27.70 -6.16 6.57
CA PHE A 325 27.87 -5.12 5.55
C PHE A 325 28.24 -3.77 6.17
N ARG A 326 27.58 -3.38 7.27
CA ARG A 326 27.98 -2.18 8.03
C ARG A 326 29.42 -2.27 8.51
N THR A 327 29.81 -3.40 9.10
CA THR A 327 31.18 -3.59 9.57
C THR A 327 32.20 -3.50 8.42
N LEU A 328 31.92 -4.17 7.30
CA LEU A 328 32.77 -4.23 6.12
C LEU A 328 32.98 -2.84 5.48
N THR A 329 31.96 -1.99 5.52
CA THR A 329 31.93 -0.68 4.87
C THR A 329 32.21 0.48 5.83
N ASN A 330 32.61 0.18 7.06
CA ASN A 330 32.78 1.16 8.14
C ASN A 330 31.53 2.05 8.30
N ASP A 331 30.39 1.42 8.55
CA ASP A 331 29.06 2.02 8.65
C ASP A 331 28.64 2.80 7.39
N TYR A 332 28.98 2.25 6.22
CA TYR A 332 28.77 2.88 4.92
C TYR A 332 29.37 4.29 4.85
N THR A 333 30.59 4.46 5.38
CA THR A 333 31.34 5.71 5.31
C THR A 333 32.03 5.83 3.95
N LEU A 334 31.85 6.96 3.27
CA LEU A 334 32.41 7.18 1.94
C LEU A 334 33.87 7.65 2.00
N PRO A 335 34.78 7.07 1.19
CA PRO A 335 36.12 7.60 1.03
C PRO A 335 36.14 8.87 0.15
N ALA A 336 37.25 9.60 0.18
CA ALA A 336 37.39 10.89 -0.51
C ALA A 336 37.31 10.79 -2.05
N ASP A 337 37.62 9.62 -2.60
CA ASP A 337 37.58 9.31 -4.03
C ASP A 337 36.27 8.63 -4.48
N ALA A 338 35.26 8.55 -3.60
CA ALA A 338 33.98 7.95 -3.93
C ALA A 338 33.23 8.72 -5.02
N CYS A 339 32.93 8.05 -6.14
CA CYS A 339 32.11 8.61 -7.20
C CYS A 339 30.61 8.64 -6.81
N SER A 340 29.78 9.30 -7.62
CA SER A 340 28.33 9.40 -7.38
C SER A 340 27.63 8.04 -7.28
N SER A 341 28.06 7.04 -8.05
CA SER A 341 27.49 5.70 -8.01
C SER A 341 27.83 4.96 -6.71
N TYR A 342 29.03 5.20 -6.16
CA TYR A 342 29.44 4.66 -4.86
C TYR A 342 28.61 5.30 -3.73
N GLN A 343 28.43 6.62 -3.78
CA GLN A 343 27.54 7.33 -2.84
C GLN A 343 26.11 6.80 -2.91
N TYR A 344 25.59 6.61 -4.12
CA TYR A 344 24.25 6.10 -4.35
C TYR A 344 24.08 4.65 -3.86
N LEU A 345 25.08 3.78 -4.05
CA LEU A 345 25.06 2.42 -3.53
C LEU A 345 24.88 2.41 -2.01
N PHE A 346 25.70 3.14 -1.28
CA PHE A 346 25.64 3.18 0.18
C PHE A 346 24.33 3.78 0.69
N GLN A 347 23.78 4.79 -0.01
CA GLN A 347 22.47 5.32 0.31
C GLN A 347 21.37 4.27 0.07
N LYS A 348 21.43 3.53 -1.04
CA LYS A 348 20.44 2.49 -1.37
C LYS A 348 20.51 1.29 -0.44
N ILE A 349 21.68 0.88 0.01
CA ILE A 349 21.79 -0.18 1.03
C ILE A 349 21.12 0.25 2.33
N LYS A 350 21.34 1.50 2.80
CA LYS A 350 20.70 2.02 4.02
C LYS A 350 19.16 2.07 3.90
N GLU A 351 18.66 2.50 2.75
CA GLU A 351 17.23 2.52 2.46
C GLU A 351 16.64 1.10 2.48
N PHE A 352 17.30 0.17 1.79
CA PHE A 352 16.89 -1.23 1.72
C PHE A 352 16.92 -1.91 3.10
N GLU A 353 17.97 -1.67 3.88
CA GLU A 353 18.09 -2.16 5.25
C GLU A 353 16.95 -1.64 6.14
N ALA A 354 16.59 -0.37 6.03
CA ALA A 354 15.52 0.22 6.84
C ALA A 354 14.13 -0.38 6.51
N ASP A 355 13.85 -0.61 5.22
CA ASP A 355 12.62 -1.28 4.80
C ASP A 355 12.58 -2.74 5.30
N LEU A 356 13.67 -3.49 5.07
CA LEU A 356 13.78 -4.88 5.49
C LEU A 356 13.68 -5.06 7.01
N GLN A 357 14.24 -4.14 7.80
CA GLN A 357 14.07 -4.16 9.25
C GLN A 357 12.60 -3.97 9.66
N THR A 358 11.86 -3.11 8.94
CA THR A 358 10.43 -2.90 9.18
C THR A 358 9.63 -4.15 8.80
N HIS A 359 9.92 -4.74 7.64
CA HIS A 359 9.35 -6.00 7.18
C HIS A 359 9.52 -7.12 8.22
N ILE A 360 10.76 -7.43 8.60
CA ILE A 360 11.07 -8.48 9.57
C ILE A 360 10.42 -8.17 10.92
N HIS A 361 10.34 -6.89 11.32
CA HIS A 361 9.65 -6.50 12.55
C HIS A 361 8.17 -6.84 12.50
N LEU A 362 7.47 -6.50 11.40
CA LEU A 362 6.06 -6.79 11.21
C LEU A 362 5.76 -8.29 11.32
N GLU A 363 6.61 -9.09 10.68
CA GLU A 363 6.44 -10.54 10.67
C GLU A 363 6.73 -11.17 12.03
N ASN A 364 7.92 -10.91 12.57
CA ASN A 364 8.38 -11.58 13.78
C ASN A 364 7.57 -11.20 15.02
N ASN A 365 7.10 -9.94 15.09
CA ASN A 365 6.46 -9.39 16.28
C ASN A 365 4.94 -9.33 16.20
N PHE A 366 4.34 -9.32 15.00
CA PHE A 366 2.88 -9.24 14.86
C PHE A 366 2.30 -10.43 14.08
N LEU A 367 2.72 -10.66 12.84
CA LEU A 367 2.11 -11.69 11.99
C LEU A 367 2.31 -13.09 12.58
N PHE A 368 3.55 -13.49 12.78
CA PHE A 368 3.90 -14.85 13.19
C PHE A 368 3.35 -15.24 14.57
N PRO A 369 3.49 -14.41 15.63
CA PRO A 369 2.91 -14.75 16.94
C PRO A 369 1.39 -14.93 16.88
N LYS A 370 0.67 -14.02 16.20
CA LYS A 370 -0.78 -14.09 16.07
C LYS A 370 -1.22 -15.32 15.26
N ALA A 371 -0.52 -15.64 14.19
CA ALA A 371 -0.83 -16.81 13.35
C ALA A 371 -0.63 -18.13 14.12
N ILE A 372 0.48 -18.26 14.87
CA ILE A 372 0.73 -19.41 15.75
C ILE A 372 -0.36 -19.57 16.80
N LEU A 373 -0.73 -18.47 17.46
CA LEU A 373 -1.77 -18.49 18.49
C LEU A 373 -3.11 -18.97 17.91
N LEU A 374 -3.48 -18.46 16.73
CA LEU A 374 -4.72 -18.83 16.09
C LEU A 374 -4.73 -20.30 15.62
N ASP A 375 -3.63 -20.78 15.04
CA ASP A 375 -3.48 -22.20 14.67
C ASP A 375 -3.61 -23.12 15.90
N ALA A 376 -3.00 -22.72 17.03
CA ALA A 376 -3.10 -23.45 18.30
C ALA A 376 -4.50 -23.40 18.92
N GLU A 377 -5.27 -22.32 18.72
CA GLU A 377 -6.68 -22.24 19.12
C GLU A 377 -7.54 -23.22 18.32
N LEU A 378 -7.36 -23.27 16.99
CA LEU A 378 -8.06 -24.23 16.13
C LEU A 378 -7.72 -25.68 16.51
N ALA A 379 -6.47 -25.96 16.89
CA ALA A 379 -6.04 -27.29 17.31
C ALA A 379 -6.72 -27.78 18.60
N LYS A 380 -7.18 -26.85 19.45
CA LYS A 380 -7.90 -27.18 20.71
C LYS A 380 -9.41 -27.29 20.53
N ALA A 381 -9.95 -26.74 19.44
CA ALA A 381 -11.37 -26.74 19.13
C ALA A 381 -11.80 -28.00 18.34
N ASN A 382 -10.85 -28.67 17.69
CA ASN A 382 -10.97 -30.02 17.12
C ASN A 382 -10.59 -31.08 18.15
#